data_AF-A0A174ZAR0-F1
#
_entry.id   AF-A0A174ZAR0-F1
#
_cell.length_a   1.000
_cell.length_b   1.000
_cell.length_c   1.000
_cell.angle_alpha   90.00
_cell.angle_beta   90.00
_cell.angle_gamma   90.00
#
_symmetry.space_group_name_H-M   'P 1'
#
loop_
_entity.id
_entity.type
_entity.pdbx_description
1 polymer ?
#
loop_
_entity_poly.entity_id
_entity_poly.type
_entity_poly.pdbx_seq_one_letter_code
_entity_poly.pdbx_strand_id
1 'polypeptide(L)'
;MQKKILAVTIATALIVSCFTSCGNNTSSDSQASQAESSTTVSADSTSSATDISSASDSKISDSGSDSDKQLTADDMFSDRDLSGDYSECTDITLSDSTASCSDSSVTVADGSVTITKAGTYKFSGTFTGQIIVNAGDSDKVQLVLDNASITKEGSAALYIINADKVFITTVKGTENTLSSTGKFASSDDATNVDGAIFSKSDITFNGSGTLNVKCESKHGIVTKDDLKITGGTYNITSASQGLSGKDSVRIAGGNITVTSGTDGIHSENTDDTEKGYVYISGGTLNITSGNDCIDASGTVDIKDGTFTFKAGGGSSEKTTGDSTESYKGIKADGVLTISGGTFDIDTLDDAIHSSADVTVSGGTLDISTGDDGIHSGNNTVVSGGEINIAKCYEGLEGQTVTVSGGKVTLTSSDDGINAAGGDNQGVGGGFGPDSFSADSEAKITITGGEIHVNASGDGLDSNGDIEISGGTVYVYGPTSNGNGSLDYENNAVITGGTVIMAGSSGMAMNFGSESTQGSILASTGNASAGTAVKLTDSSGNVIAEFTPTVSFQTVVISTPDITSDGTYTLTVGDSTQEITMSGCIYGSGMSGGFGGGQHGGNGGFGGGNRPGGNNPGGFAGGNPPNMNGGQTATA
;
A
#
# COMPACT_ATOMS: atom_id res chain seq x y z
N MET A 1 -65.46 -2.50 -6.27
CA MET A 1 -65.50 -1.37 -7.24
C MET A 1 -64.05 -1.09 -7.63
N GLN A 2 -63.59 -1.73 -8.71
CA GLN A 2 -63.35 -1.12 -10.04
C GLN A 2 -62.25 -0.03 -10.09
N LYS A 3 -61.12 -0.46 -10.69
CA LYS A 3 -60.19 0.25 -11.61
C LYS A 3 -59.40 1.42 -10.99
N LYS A 4 -58.08 1.53 -11.18
CA LYS A 4 -57.34 1.41 -12.44
C LYS A 4 -55.90 0.94 -12.23
N ILE A 5 -55.47 0.06 -13.13
CA ILE A 5 -54.10 -0.30 -13.46
C ILE A 5 -53.44 0.89 -14.16
N LEU A 6 -52.20 1.22 -13.78
CA LEU A 6 -51.30 1.97 -14.63
C LEU A 6 -49.94 1.26 -14.65
N ALA A 7 -49.71 0.54 -15.75
CA ALA A 7 -48.40 0.06 -16.14
C ALA A 7 -47.65 1.24 -16.78
N VAL A 8 -46.42 1.49 -16.36
CA VAL A 8 -45.48 2.35 -17.09
C VAL A 8 -44.29 1.48 -17.48
N THR A 9 -44.24 1.21 -18.78
CA THR A 9 -43.11 0.65 -19.50
C THR A 9 -42.05 1.75 -19.65
N ILE A 10 -40.82 1.51 -19.20
CA ILE A 10 -39.67 2.34 -19.59
C ILE A 10 -38.74 1.46 -20.41
N ALA A 11 -38.52 1.92 -21.63
CA ALA A 11 -37.72 1.30 -22.66
C ALA A 11 -36.22 1.54 -22.40
N THR A 12 -35.44 0.56 -22.82
CA THR A 12 -34.00 0.51 -22.99
C THR A 12 -33.45 1.69 -23.82
N ALA A 13 -32.34 2.27 -23.38
CA ALA A 13 -31.41 3.00 -24.23
C ALA A 13 -29.97 2.59 -23.86
N LEU A 14 -29.44 1.62 -24.63
CA LEU A 14 -28.02 1.33 -24.73
C LEU A 14 -27.36 2.47 -25.51
N ILE A 15 -26.36 3.14 -24.94
CA ILE A 15 -25.46 4.01 -25.69
C ILE A 15 -24.15 3.27 -25.89
N VAL A 16 -24.00 2.70 -27.09
CA VAL A 16 -22.73 2.34 -27.70
C VAL A 16 -22.31 3.56 -28.51
N SER A 17 -21.17 4.16 -28.19
CA SER A 17 -20.54 5.17 -29.06
C SER A 17 -19.18 4.68 -29.51
N CYS A 18 -19.20 4.00 -30.66
CA CYS A 18 -18.03 3.83 -31.52
C CYS A 18 -17.62 5.19 -32.08
N PHE A 19 -16.35 5.59 -31.90
CA PHE A 19 -15.77 6.65 -32.72
C PHE A 19 -14.99 6.01 -33.88
N THR A 20 -15.52 6.16 -35.09
CA THR A 20 -14.70 6.12 -36.31
C THR A 20 -15.06 7.27 -37.24
N SER A 21 -14.01 8.02 -37.59
CA SER A 21 -13.66 8.50 -38.93
C SER A 21 -14.54 9.56 -39.63
N CYS A 22 -13.89 10.69 -39.91
CA CYS A 22 -13.78 11.30 -41.25
C CYS A 22 -12.35 11.89 -41.32
N GLY A 23 -11.49 11.66 -42.31
CA GLY A 23 -11.65 11.09 -43.64
C GLY A 23 -11.15 12.08 -44.70
N ASN A 24 -10.05 11.69 -45.38
CA ASN A 24 -9.56 12.10 -46.70
C ASN A 24 -8.63 13.34 -46.80
N ASN A 25 -7.51 13.34 -47.54
CA ASN A 25 -7.21 12.62 -48.79
C ASN A 25 -5.70 12.50 -49.10
N THR A 26 -5.29 11.29 -49.54
CA THR A 26 -4.39 10.92 -50.66
C THR A 26 -3.15 11.78 -51.02
N SER A 27 -1.95 11.19 -51.04
CA SER A 27 -1.43 10.34 -52.14
C SER A 27 0.02 9.87 -51.92
N SER A 28 0.22 8.56 -52.05
CA SER A 28 1.27 7.81 -52.77
C SER A 28 2.75 8.26 -52.76
N ASP A 29 3.57 7.33 -52.26
CA ASP A 29 4.64 6.60 -52.97
C ASP A 29 6.13 6.86 -52.63
N SER A 30 6.79 5.72 -52.41
CA SER A 30 8.17 5.35 -52.77
C SER A 30 9.39 5.75 -51.90
N GLN A 31 9.98 4.68 -51.34
CA GLN A 31 11.39 4.35 -51.12
C GLN A 31 12.48 5.41 -51.45
N ALA A 32 13.45 5.58 -50.55
CA ALA A 32 14.82 5.04 -50.69
C ALA A 32 15.82 5.75 -49.75
N SER A 33 16.54 4.91 -49.00
CA SER A 33 17.96 4.93 -48.60
C SER A 33 18.84 6.15 -48.87
N GLN A 34 19.57 6.58 -47.82
CA GLN A 34 21.05 6.78 -47.71
C GLN A 34 21.30 7.80 -46.59
N ALA A 35 21.90 7.44 -45.46
CA ALA A 35 23.30 7.06 -45.20
C ALA A 35 24.31 8.22 -45.35
N GLU A 36 25.02 8.45 -44.23
CA GLU A 36 26.28 9.20 -44.05
C GLU A 36 26.23 10.73 -44.19
N SER A 37 26.99 11.55 -43.47
CA SER A 37 28.18 11.31 -42.67
C SER A 37 28.40 12.49 -41.71
N SER A 38 29.02 12.16 -40.58
CA SER A 38 29.98 12.92 -39.77
C SER A 38 30.21 14.42 -40.04
N THR A 39 30.26 15.23 -38.97
CA THR A 39 31.54 15.77 -38.49
C THR A 39 31.40 16.37 -37.09
N THR A 40 32.30 15.93 -36.22
CA THR A 40 32.66 16.46 -34.91
C THR A 40 33.48 17.75 -35.06
N VAL A 41 33.35 18.67 -34.10
CA VAL A 41 34.49 19.40 -33.48
C VAL A 41 34.07 19.98 -32.13
N SER A 42 35.00 19.85 -31.18
CA SER A 42 34.88 20.06 -29.74
C SER A 42 35.19 21.49 -29.28
N ALA A 43 34.78 21.75 -28.03
CA ALA A 43 35.44 22.54 -26.97
C ALA A 43 35.75 24.03 -27.21
N ASP A 44 35.35 24.90 -26.28
CA ASP A 44 36.17 25.21 -25.09
C ASP A 44 35.43 26.19 -24.15
N SER A 45 35.89 26.18 -22.91
CA SER A 45 35.43 26.79 -21.68
C SER A 45 35.76 28.28 -21.58
N THR A 46 35.01 29.03 -20.75
CA THR A 46 35.50 29.73 -19.53
C THR A 46 34.69 30.98 -19.16
N SER A 47 34.31 30.99 -17.87
CA SER A 47 34.05 32.08 -16.92
C SER A 47 33.95 33.54 -17.39
N SER A 48 32.97 34.27 -16.82
CA SER A 48 33.25 35.35 -15.84
C SER A 48 31.97 35.86 -15.18
N ALA A 49 32.06 36.09 -13.88
CA ALA A 49 31.06 36.65 -13.00
C ALA A 49 30.90 38.17 -13.16
N THR A 50 29.69 38.69 -12.91
CA THR A 50 29.47 40.03 -12.33
C THR A 50 28.13 40.07 -11.60
N ASP A 51 28.18 40.32 -10.30
CA ASP A 51 27.09 40.84 -9.48
C ASP A 51 26.66 42.23 -9.96
N ILE A 52 25.36 42.55 -9.90
CA ILE A 52 24.81 43.84 -9.47
C ILE A 52 23.32 43.67 -9.14
N SER A 53 22.98 44.03 -7.92
CA SER A 53 21.65 44.21 -7.35
C SER A 53 20.82 45.26 -8.09
N SER A 54 19.52 45.02 -8.29
CA SER A 54 18.45 46.03 -8.21
C SER A 54 17.07 45.36 -8.20
N ALA A 55 16.31 45.64 -7.14
CA ALA A 55 14.90 45.29 -7.02
C ALA A 55 14.06 46.19 -7.92
N SER A 56 13.15 45.59 -8.69
CA SER A 56 11.91 46.22 -9.12
C SER A 56 10.92 45.17 -9.63
N ASP A 57 9.77 45.18 -8.96
CA ASP A 57 8.51 44.54 -9.24
C ASP A 57 8.15 44.48 -10.73
N SER A 58 7.96 43.26 -11.26
CA SER A 58 7.15 43.03 -12.46
C SER A 58 6.50 41.66 -12.39
N LYS A 59 5.17 41.65 -12.27
CA LYS A 59 4.32 40.50 -12.59
C LYS A 59 4.72 39.92 -13.95
N ILE A 60 5.22 38.70 -13.94
CA ILE A 60 5.30 37.84 -15.11
C ILE A 60 4.30 36.71 -14.88
N SER A 61 3.27 36.70 -15.72
CA SER A 61 2.42 35.54 -15.95
C SER A 61 3.28 34.44 -16.55
N ASP A 62 3.63 33.45 -15.73
CA ASP A 62 4.27 32.24 -16.20
C ASP A 62 3.22 31.14 -16.31
N SER A 63 2.98 30.74 -17.55
CA SER A 63 2.24 29.53 -17.91
C SER A 63 3.29 28.43 -18.00
N GLY A 64 3.57 27.80 -16.86
CA GLY A 64 4.53 26.73 -16.71
C GLY A 64 3.87 25.53 -16.03
N SER A 65 3.95 24.40 -16.72
CA SER A 65 3.81 23.00 -16.29
C SER A 65 3.36 22.72 -14.84
N ASP A 66 2.30 21.93 -14.73
CA ASP A 66 1.90 21.18 -13.55
C ASP A 66 3.13 20.43 -12.99
N SER A 67 3.68 20.92 -11.90
CA SER A 67 4.77 20.30 -11.16
C SER A 67 4.35 20.29 -9.70
N ASP A 68 4.07 19.08 -9.19
CA ASP A 68 3.86 18.69 -7.81
C ASP A 68 3.69 19.85 -6.82
N LYS A 69 2.46 20.32 -6.68
CA LYS A 69 2.10 21.11 -5.49
C LYS A 69 2.07 20.15 -4.30
N GLN A 70 3.23 19.96 -3.66
CA GLN A 70 3.34 19.17 -2.43
C GLN A 70 2.37 19.76 -1.39
N LEU A 71 1.32 19.01 -1.05
CA LEU A 71 0.32 19.43 -0.07
C LEU A 71 1.00 19.58 1.30
N THR A 72 0.86 20.76 1.90
CA THR A 72 1.44 21.07 3.21
C THR A 72 0.35 21.02 4.30
N ALA A 73 0.75 20.93 5.57
CA ALA A 73 -0.20 20.99 6.68
C ALA A 73 -1.06 22.28 6.65
N ASP A 74 -0.49 23.39 6.16
CA ASP A 74 -1.17 24.69 6.02
C ASP A 74 -2.29 24.65 4.97
N ASP A 75 -2.22 23.76 3.98
CA ASP A 75 -3.31 23.53 3.02
C ASP A 75 -4.44 22.68 3.63
N MET A 76 -4.14 21.89 4.68
CA MET A 76 -5.05 20.88 5.24
C MET A 76 -5.85 21.37 6.46
N PHE A 77 -5.27 22.27 7.25
CA PHE A 77 -5.86 22.80 8.47
C PHE A 77 -5.86 24.32 8.47
N SER A 78 -7.00 24.92 8.83
CA SER A 78 -7.04 26.35 9.12
C SER A 78 -6.48 26.63 10.53
N ASP A 79 -6.02 27.85 10.77
CA ASP A 79 -5.63 28.32 12.12
C ASP A 79 -6.73 28.05 13.16
N ARG A 80 -8.00 28.14 12.74
CA ARG A 80 -9.14 27.89 13.62
C ARG A 80 -9.34 26.41 13.92
N ASP A 81 -9.00 25.52 12.99
CA ASP A 81 -9.04 24.07 13.24
C ASP A 81 -8.03 23.70 14.35
N LEU A 82 -6.82 24.24 14.26
CA LEU A 82 -5.71 24.02 15.19
C LEU A 82 -5.92 24.69 16.56
N SER A 83 -6.70 25.77 16.60
CA SER A 83 -6.98 26.52 17.83
C SER A 83 -8.02 25.81 18.72
N GLY A 84 -7.54 25.15 19.78
CA GLY A 84 -8.38 24.69 20.90
C GLY A 84 -8.89 25.80 21.84
N ASP A 85 -8.53 27.06 21.57
CA ASP A 85 -8.91 28.18 22.44
C ASP A 85 -10.42 28.47 22.39
N TYR A 86 -10.93 28.79 23.58
CA TYR A 86 -12.29 29.23 23.81
C TYR A 86 -12.33 30.30 24.91
N SER A 87 -13.25 31.24 24.78
CA SER A 87 -13.56 32.27 25.78
C SER A 87 -15.05 32.60 25.69
N GLU A 88 -15.61 33.26 26.72
CA GLU A 88 -17.03 33.63 26.79
C GLU A 88 -17.99 32.51 26.37
N CYS A 89 -18.16 31.52 27.25
CA CYS A 89 -19.02 30.36 26.98
C CYS A 89 -20.43 30.55 27.53
N THR A 90 -21.41 30.02 26.80
CA THR A 90 -22.72 29.68 27.35
C THR A 90 -22.62 28.33 28.07
N ASP A 91 -22.72 28.34 29.39
CA ASP A 91 -22.68 27.11 30.20
C ASP A 91 -23.99 26.32 30.09
N ILE A 92 -23.87 25.03 29.82
CA ILE A 92 -24.95 24.05 29.76
C ILE A 92 -24.66 22.96 30.79
N THR A 93 -25.46 22.92 31.84
CA THR A 93 -25.33 21.91 32.90
C THR A 93 -26.22 20.73 32.58
N LEU A 94 -25.60 19.54 32.51
CA LEU A 94 -26.24 18.26 32.25
C LEU A 94 -26.51 17.54 33.57
N SER A 95 -27.71 16.97 33.73
CA SER A 95 -28.14 16.31 34.96
C SER A 95 -29.10 15.15 34.67
N ASP A 96 -28.50 13.99 34.39
CA ASP A 96 -29.15 12.72 34.08
C ASP A 96 -30.15 12.87 32.92
N SER A 97 -31.46 12.78 33.16
CA SER A 97 -32.48 12.94 32.10
C SER A 97 -32.80 14.40 31.76
N THR A 98 -32.13 15.37 32.38
CA THR A 98 -32.41 16.80 32.22
C THR A 98 -31.15 17.61 31.90
N ALA A 99 -31.36 18.82 31.39
CA ALA A 99 -30.30 19.79 31.16
C ALA A 99 -30.82 21.20 31.49
N SER A 100 -29.92 22.14 31.76
CA SER A 100 -30.28 23.53 32.01
C SER A 100 -29.34 24.49 31.28
N CYS A 101 -29.96 25.48 30.66
CA CYS A 101 -29.31 26.63 30.04
C CYS A 101 -30.31 27.80 30.08
N SER A 102 -29.83 29.01 30.35
CA SER A 102 -30.67 30.22 30.40
C SER A 102 -30.58 31.07 29.14
N ASP A 103 -29.70 30.71 28.20
CA ASP A 103 -29.49 31.46 26.97
C ASP A 103 -30.50 31.08 25.89
N SER A 104 -31.04 32.10 25.20
CA SER A 104 -32.03 31.94 24.13
C SER A 104 -31.54 31.19 22.88
N SER A 105 -30.22 31.02 22.73
CA SER A 105 -29.61 30.22 21.66
C SER A 105 -29.75 28.72 21.88
N VAL A 106 -30.10 28.29 23.09
CA VAL A 106 -30.24 26.89 23.49
C VAL A 106 -31.68 26.57 23.86
N THR A 107 -32.24 25.55 23.22
CA THR A 107 -33.55 24.98 23.58
C THR A 107 -33.36 23.66 24.31
N VAL A 108 -33.90 23.53 25.51
CA VAL A 108 -33.98 22.24 26.23
C VAL A 108 -35.41 21.77 26.22
N ALA A 109 -35.71 20.75 25.42
CA ALA A 109 -37.03 20.18 25.27
C ALA A 109 -36.93 18.73 24.80
N ASP A 110 -37.95 17.91 25.13
CA ASP A 110 -38.13 16.57 24.58
C ASP A 110 -36.91 15.65 24.70
N GLY A 111 -36.19 15.73 25.84
CA GLY A 111 -34.98 14.94 26.08
C GLY A 111 -33.77 15.34 25.22
N SER A 112 -33.78 16.56 24.67
CA SER A 112 -32.73 17.09 23.80
C SER A 112 -32.27 18.49 24.23
N VAL A 113 -31.01 18.81 23.93
CA VAL A 113 -30.43 20.14 24.01
C VAL A 113 -30.10 20.61 22.59
N THR A 114 -30.83 21.58 22.07
CA THR A 114 -30.68 22.09 20.70
C THR A 114 -30.01 23.45 20.69
N ILE A 115 -28.86 23.56 20.04
CA ILE A 115 -28.14 24.80 19.76
C ILE A 115 -28.61 25.34 18.40
N THR A 116 -29.00 26.61 18.37
CA THR A 116 -29.65 27.24 17.21
C THR A 116 -28.91 28.43 16.61
N LYS A 117 -27.77 28.82 17.19
CA LYS A 117 -26.98 29.99 16.77
C LYS A 117 -25.49 29.73 16.88
N ALA A 118 -24.69 30.42 16.08
CA ALA A 118 -23.23 30.53 16.26
C ALA A 118 -22.86 30.88 17.71
N GLY A 119 -21.75 30.34 18.20
CA GLY A 119 -21.26 30.61 19.55
C GLY A 119 -20.47 29.45 20.16
N THR A 120 -20.02 29.66 21.39
CA THR A 120 -19.28 28.68 22.18
C THR A 120 -20.11 28.20 23.36
N TYR A 121 -20.31 26.89 23.45
CA TYR A 121 -21.19 26.24 24.41
C TYR A 121 -20.42 25.23 25.24
N LYS A 122 -20.40 25.40 26.56
CA LYS A 122 -19.65 24.53 27.46
C LYS A 122 -20.57 23.54 28.15
N PHE A 123 -20.30 22.25 27.98
CA PHE A 123 -21.06 21.15 28.57
C PHE A 123 -20.32 20.55 29.75
N SER A 124 -21.03 20.29 30.83
CA SER A 124 -20.53 19.56 31.99
C SER A 124 -21.63 18.74 32.66
N GLY A 125 -21.30 17.55 33.16
CA GLY A 125 -22.23 16.63 33.82
C GLY A 125 -22.70 15.47 32.93
N THR A 126 -23.70 14.72 33.39
CA THR A 126 -24.21 13.51 32.70
C THR A 126 -25.55 13.80 32.04
N PHE A 127 -25.79 13.26 30.84
CA PHE A 127 -27.06 13.39 30.12
C PHE A 127 -27.49 12.08 29.44
N THR A 128 -28.71 11.63 29.71
CA THR A 128 -29.38 10.60 28.92
C THR A 128 -30.34 11.29 27.97
N GLY A 129 -29.86 11.60 26.77
CA GLY A 129 -30.56 12.42 25.80
C GLY A 129 -29.68 12.73 24.59
N GLN A 130 -30.10 13.69 23.77
CA GLN A 130 -29.39 14.05 22.54
C GLN A 130 -28.96 15.52 22.56
N ILE A 131 -27.73 15.80 22.11
CA ILE A 131 -27.29 17.16 21.78
C ILE A 131 -27.51 17.36 20.28
N ILE A 132 -28.17 18.45 19.90
CA ILE A 132 -28.48 18.79 18.51
C ILE A 132 -27.86 20.14 18.16
N VAL A 133 -27.15 20.23 17.04
CA VAL A 133 -26.74 21.51 16.45
C VAL A 133 -27.56 21.73 15.18
N ASN A 134 -28.38 22.77 15.19
CA ASN A 134 -29.19 23.19 14.05
C ASN A 134 -29.17 24.72 13.97
N ALA A 135 -27.98 25.24 13.67
CA ALA A 135 -27.69 26.67 13.53
C ALA A 135 -27.92 27.14 12.09
N GLY A 136 -27.54 28.38 11.75
CA GLY A 136 -27.58 28.86 10.37
C GLY A 136 -26.47 28.25 9.49
N ASP A 137 -26.66 28.25 8.16
CA ASP A 137 -25.73 27.65 7.19
C ASP A 137 -24.32 28.26 7.24
N SER A 138 -24.21 29.52 7.66
CA SER A 138 -22.94 30.24 7.83
C SER A 138 -22.42 30.25 9.27
N ASP A 139 -23.13 29.63 10.20
CA ASP A 139 -22.81 29.69 11.62
C ASP A 139 -21.73 28.66 11.98
N LYS A 140 -20.70 29.13 12.70
CA LYS A 140 -19.70 28.27 13.33
C LYS A 140 -20.05 28.07 14.80
N VAL A 141 -20.06 26.82 15.25
CA VAL A 141 -20.43 26.43 16.61
C VAL A 141 -19.27 25.69 17.27
N GLN A 142 -18.89 26.07 18.49
CA GLN A 142 -17.89 25.36 19.28
C GLN A 142 -18.54 24.72 20.51
N LEU A 143 -18.41 23.40 20.64
CA LEU A 143 -18.85 22.62 21.79
C LEU A 143 -17.63 22.30 22.65
N VAL A 144 -17.57 22.86 23.85
CA VAL A 144 -16.49 22.63 24.82
C VAL A 144 -16.95 21.56 25.81
N LEU A 145 -16.27 20.41 25.83
CA LEU A 145 -16.60 19.29 26.71
C LEU A 145 -15.71 19.30 27.96
N ASP A 146 -16.33 19.52 29.12
CA ASP A 146 -15.68 19.58 30.44
C ASP A 146 -16.36 18.59 31.40
N ASN A 147 -15.85 17.35 31.44
CA ASN A 147 -16.45 16.25 32.19
C ASN A 147 -17.91 16.01 31.79
N ALA A 148 -18.18 16.02 30.48
CA ALA A 148 -19.49 15.79 29.90
C ALA A 148 -19.65 14.32 29.49
N SER A 149 -20.73 13.67 29.92
CA SER A 149 -21.06 12.29 29.54
C SER A 149 -22.47 12.22 28.99
N ILE A 150 -22.62 12.00 27.68
CA ILE A 150 -23.92 11.95 27.00
C ILE A 150 -24.17 10.57 26.42
N THR A 151 -25.32 9.99 26.73
CA THR A 151 -25.78 8.70 26.22
C THR A 151 -27.14 8.85 25.54
N LYS A 152 -27.25 8.33 24.31
CA LYS A 152 -28.52 8.26 23.58
C LYS A 152 -28.81 6.83 23.15
N GLU A 153 -29.98 6.32 23.54
CA GLU A 153 -30.49 5.06 22.99
C GLU A 153 -31.14 5.31 21.61
N GLY A 154 -30.78 4.48 20.63
CA GLY A 154 -31.41 4.39 19.32
C GLY A 154 -31.11 5.54 18.35
N SER A 155 -30.18 6.43 18.67
CA SER A 155 -29.74 7.54 17.81
C SER A 155 -28.37 8.09 18.26
N ALA A 156 -27.84 9.09 17.56
CA ALA A 156 -26.59 9.76 17.92
C ALA A 156 -26.71 10.52 19.25
N ALA A 157 -25.67 10.47 20.07
CA ALA A 157 -25.53 11.32 21.26
C ALA A 157 -25.34 12.79 20.88
N LEU A 158 -24.63 13.03 19.78
CA LEU A 158 -24.46 14.35 19.16
C LEU A 158 -24.89 14.28 17.69
N TYR A 159 -25.91 15.06 17.34
CA TYR A 159 -26.42 15.17 15.98
C TYR A 159 -26.30 16.61 15.46
N ILE A 160 -25.44 16.83 14.47
CA ILE A 160 -25.27 18.12 13.81
C ILE A 160 -26.07 18.08 12.50
N ILE A 161 -27.21 18.78 12.53
CA ILE A 161 -28.13 18.91 11.39
C ILE A 161 -27.63 19.99 10.45
N ASN A 162 -27.22 21.13 10.99
CA ASN A 162 -26.83 22.29 10.20
C ASN A 162 -25.90 23.24 10.97
N ALA A 163 -24.83 23.62 10.31
CA ALA A 163 -23.87 24.66 10.64
C ALA A 163 -22.91 24.81 9.43
N ASP A 164 -22.13 25.88 9.39
CA ASP A 164 -20.97 25.96 8.47
C ASP A 164 -19.90 24.95 8.90
N LYS A 165 -19.59 24.95 10.20
CA LYS A 165 -18.62 24.03 10.82
C LYS A 165 -18.87 23.91 12.32
N VAL A 166 -18.66 22.72 12.86
CA VAL A 166 -18.70 22.46 14.31
C VAL A 166 -17.34 22.07 14.84
N PHE A 167 -16.92 22.72 15.92
CA PHE A 167 -15.69 22.40 16.66
C PHE A 167 -16.05 21.66 17.95
N ILE A 168 -15.39 20.54 18.23
CA ILE A 168 -15.50 19.78 19.47
C ILE A 168 -14.18 19.93 20.22
N THR A 169 -14.19 20.72 21.29
CA THR A 169 -13.00 21.03 22.08
C THR A 169 -13.02 20.27 23.41
N THR A 170 -12.04 19.41 23.65
CA THR A 170 -11.92 18.68 24.92
C THR A 170 -11.06 19.44 25.93
N VAL A 171 -11.62 19.69 27.12
CA VAL A 171 -10.90 20.43 28.17
C VAL A 171 -9.78 19.57 28.76
N LYS A 172 -8.59 20.17 28.90
CA LYS A 172 -7.41 19.51 29.45
C LYS A 172 -7.69 18.85 30.79
N GLY A 173 -7.29 17.58 30.93
CA GLY A 173 -7.42 16.81 32.17
C GLY A 173 -8.84 16.35 32.50
N THR A 174 -9.77 16.50 31.55
CA THR A 174 -11.15 16.00 31.67
C THR A 174 -11.35 14.77 30.82
N GLU A 175 -12.28 13.91 31.25
CA GLU A 175 -12.74 12.77 30.47
C GLU A 175 -14.19 12.99 30.08
N ASN A 176 -14.45 12.91 28.78
CA ASN A 176 -15.76 13.13 28.19
C ASN A 176 -16.22 11.84 27.52
N THR A 177 -17.53 11.61 27.46
CA THR A 177 -18.09 10.41 26.82
C THR A 177 -19.29 10.78 25.94
N LEU A 178 -19.31 10.29 24.71
CA LEU A 178 -20.46 10.35 23.81
C LEU A 178 -20.80 8.92 23.38
N SER A 179 -21.98 8.42 23.79
CA SER A 179 -22.36 7.02 23.62
C SER A 179 -23.71 6.88 22.92
N SER A 180 -23.76 6.05 21.86
CA SER A 180 -24.99 5.54 21.27
C SER A 180 -25.19 4.08 21.69
N THR A 181 -26.35 3.76 22.24
CA THR A 181 -26.73 2.40 22.66
C THR A 181 -27.95 1.90 21.90
N GLY A 182 -28.13 0.58 21.89
CA GLY A 182 -29.22 -0.06 21.18
C GLY A 182 -29.07 0.05 19.67
N LYS A 183 -30.16 -0.26 18.95
CA LYS A 183 -30.19 -0.19 17.48
C LYS A 183 -30.67 1.17 17.05
N PHE A 184 -29.97 1.79 16.09
CA PHE A 184 -30.48 2.98 15.41
C PHE A 184 -31.86 2.68 14.84
N ALA A 185 -32.82 3.56 15.11
CA ALA A 185 -34.14 3.44 14.52
C ALA A 185 -33.98 3.47 12.99
N SER A 186 -34.47 2.43 12.31
CA SER A 186 -34.68 2.45 10.87
C SER A 186 -35.71 3.55 10.60
N SER A 187 -35.23 4.73 10.22
CA SER A 187 -36.08 5.84 9.85
C SER A 187 -36.17 5.87 8.32
N ASP A 188 -37.38 6.03 7.80
CA ASP A 188 -37.65 6.29 6.38
C ASP A 188 -37.21 7.72 5.96
N ASP A 189 -36.43 8.42 6.81
CA ASP A 189 -35.96 9.78 6.60
C ASP A 189 -34.61 9.78 5.89
N ALA A 190 -34.48 10.66 4.89
CA ALA A 190 -33.34 10.78 3.97
C ALA A 190 -31.97 11.11 4.59
N THR A 191 -31.84 11.13 5.92
CA THR A 191 -30.64 11.61 6.63
C THR A 191 -29.75 10.50 7.18
N ASN A 192 -30.24 9.27 7.30
CA ASN A 192 -29.47 8.07 7.71
C ASN A 192 -28.46 8.33 8.86
N VAL A 193 -28.95 8.76 10.03
CA VAL A 193 -28.08 8.94 11.21
C VAL A 193 -27.53 7.58 11.62
N ASP A 194 -26.21 7.42 11.56
CA ASP A 194 -25.53 6.13 11.69
C ASP A 194 -24.24 6.20 12.54
N GLY A 195 -24.07 7.25 13.35
CA GLY A 195 -22.92 7.43 14.23
C GLY A 195 -23.32 7.77 15.67
N ALA A 196 -22.46 7.47 16.66
CA ALA A 196 -22.63 8.03 18.01
C ALA A 196 -22.46 9.57 17.99
N ILE A 197 -21.59 10.05 17.12
CA ILE A 197 -21.52 11.43 16.66
C ILE A 197 -21.86 11.41 15.17
N PHE A 198 -22.82 12.21 14.73
CA PHE A 198 -23.19 12.31 13.33
C PHE A 198 -23.30 13.77 12.92
N SER A 199 -22.63 14.15 11.83
CA SER A 199 -22.64 15.49 11.28
C SER A 199 -23.01 15.51 9.81
N LYS A 200 -23.83 16.48 9.42
CA LYS A 200 -24.06 16.83 8.01
C LYS A 200 -23.13 17.94 7.50
N SER A 201 -22.34 18.52 8.40
CA SER A 201 -21.41 19.62 8.14
C SER A 201 -19.99 19.20 8.52
N ASP A 202 -18.99 19.97 8.13
CA ASP A 202 -17.63 19.85 8.64
C ASP A 202 -17.57 19.75 10.17
N ILE A 203 -16.73 18.84 10.66
CA ILE A 203 -16.46 18.68 12.08
C ILE A 203 -14.97 18.69 12.36
N THR A 204 -14.57 19.43 13.41
CA THR A 204 -13.18 19.49 13.86
C THR A 204 -13.07 19.18 15.33
N PHE A 205 -12.19 18.25 15.68
CA PHE A 205 -11.86 17.88 17.03
C PHE A 205 -10.51 18.50 17.43
N ASN A 206 -10.49 19.18 18.57
CA ASN A 206 -9.31 19.81 19.11
C ASN A 206 -9.36 19.86 20.65
N GLY A 207 -8.41 20.58 21.25
CA GLY A 207 -8.21 20.58 22.70
C GLY A 207 -7.23 19.49 23.13
N SER A 208 -7.18 19.22 24.44
CA SER A 208 -6.18 18.30 25.01
C SER A 208 -6.73 17.42 26.14
N GLY A 209 -8.05 17.27 26.20
CA GLY A 209 -8.72 16.32 27.08
C GLY A 209 -8.93 14.96 26.40
N THR A 210 -9.64 14.08 27.09
CA THR A 210 -10.02 12.76 26.56
C THR A 210 -11.48 12.78 26.12
N LEU A 211 -11.77 12.20 24.96
CA LEU A 211 -13.12 11.90 24.49
C LEU A 211 -13.25 10.39 24.20
N ASN A 212 -14.16 9.74 24.92
CA ASN A 212 -14.56 8.36 24.67
C ASN A 212 -15.81 8.35 23.80
N VAL A 213 -15.77 7.68 22.65
CA VAL A 213 -16.90 7.51 21.75
C VAL A 213 -17.27 6.04 21.67
N LYS A 214 -18.54 5.71 21.93
CA LYS A 214 -19.04 4.33 21.92
C LYS A 214 -20.28 4.21 21.06
N CYS A 215 -20.30 3.29 20.11
CA CYS A 215 -21.46 3.01 19.28
C CYS A 215 -21.70 1.51 19.16
N GLU A 216 -22.77 1.03 19.81
CA GLU A 216 -23.04 -0.42 19.92
C GLU A 216 -23.47 -1.09 18.62
N SER A 217 -24.02 -0.35 17.64
CA SER A 217 -24.66 -0.96 16.47
C SER A 217 -24.25 -0.38 15.11
N LYS A 218 -23.51 0.74 15.08
CA LYS A 218 -23.10 1.44 13.86
C LYS A 218 -21.71 2.09 14.03
N HIS A 219 -21.46 3.25 13.40
CA HIS A 219 -20.18 3.93 13.34
C HIS A 219 -19.88 4.74 14.60
N GLY A 220 -18.61 5.03 14.87
CA GLY A 220 -18.20 5.91 15.97
C GLY A 220 -18.55 7.36 15.68
N ILE A 221 -17.76 7.99 14.80
CA ILE A 221 -17.89 9.39 14.40
C ILE A 221 -18.12 9.44 12.89
N VAL A 222 -19.19 10.11 12.47
CA VAL A 222 -19.55 10.25 11.05
C VAL A 222 -19.74 11.71 10.70
N THR A 223 -19.19 12.13 9.57
CA THR A 223 -19.53 13.38 8.91
C THR A 223 -19.77 13.16 7.42
N LYS A 224 -20.72 13.92 6.85
CA LYS A 224 -21.00 13.92 5.41
C LYS A 224 -20.09 14.88 4.63
N ASP A 225 -19.21 15.61 5.30
CA ASP A 225 -18.18 16.48 4.72
C ASP A 225 -16.79 16.13 5.32
N ASP A 226 -16.00 17.11 5.78
CA ASP A 226 -14.65 16.93 6.32
C ASP A 226 -14.65 16.56 7.81
N LEU A 227 -13.84 15.56 8.18
CA LEU A 227 -13.49 15.22 9.57
C LEU A 227 -12.04 15.64 9.84
N LYS A 228 -11.83 16.51 10.84
CA LYS A 228 -10.48 16.92 11.25
C LYS A 228 -10.21 16.58 12.72
N ILE A 229 -9.02 16.05 13.02
CA ILE A 229 -8.52 15.89 14.39
C ILE A 229 -7.16 16.59 14.48
N THR A 230 -7.02 17.54 15.41
CA THR A 230 -5.79 18.36 15.51
C THR A 230 -4.98 18.11 16.79
N GLY A 231 -5.55 17.41 17.77
CA GLY A 231 -4.91 17.08 19.04
C GLY A 231 -5.93 16.54 20.04
N GLY A 232 -5.49 16.08 21.21
CA GLY A 232 -6.33 15.44 22.23
C GLY A 232 -6.21 13.92 22.28
N THR A 233 -6.98 13.29 23.16
CA THR A 233 -7.03 11.82 23.29
C THR A 233 -8.43 11.32 22.91
N TYR A 234 -8.51 10.35 21.99
CA TYR A 234 -9.77 9.82 21.49
C TYR A 234 -9.78 8.30 21.62
N ASN A 235 -10.74 7.76 22.35
CA ASN A 235 -10.94 6.31 22.47
C ASN A 235 -12.28 5.96 21.82
N ILE A 236 -12.24 5.31 20.67
CA ILE A 236 -13.40 5.05 19.83
C ILE A 236 -13.66 3.55 19.77
N THR A 237 -14.87 3.15 20.11
CA THR A 237 -15.34 1.76 19.95
C THR A 237 -16.64 1.75 19.17
N SER A 238 -16.68 1.06 18.05
CA SER A 238 -17.83 1.02 17.14
C SER A 238 -18.06 -0.38 16.57
N ALA A 239 -19.32 -0.73 16.33
CA ALA A 239 -19.68 -1.99 15.70
C ALA A 239 -19.40 -2.02 14.18
N SER A 240 -19.21 -0.86 13.57
CA SER A 240 -18.74 -0.69 12.19
C SER A 240 -17.60 0.34 12.21
N GLN A 241 -17.55 1.27 11.25
CA GLN A 241 -16.42 2.20 11.07
C GLN A 241 -16.15 3.07 12.31
N GLY A 242 -14.88 3.31 12.62
CA GLY A 242 -14.47 4.17 13.73
C GLY A 242 -14.67 5.65 13.43
N LEU A 243 -13.87 6.16 12.51
CA LEU A 243 -13.91 7.52 11.97
C LEU A 243 -14.35 7.47 10.51
N SER A 244 -15.45 8.15 10.17
CA SER A 244 -15.99 8.17 8.81
C SER A 244 -16.20 9.62 8.37
N GLY A 245 -15.41 10.07 7.39
CA GLY A 245 -15.54 11.38 6.79
C GLY A 245 -15.73 11.23 5.28
N LYS A 246 -16.89 11.63 4.75
CA LYS A 246 -17.19 11.46 3.33
C LYS A 246 -16.17 12.19 2.45
N ASP A 247 -15.89 13.45 2.75
CA ASP A 247 -15.01 14.26 1.89
C ASP A 247 -13.54 14.07 2.21
N SER A 248 -13.20 14.00 3.50
CA SER A 248 -11.86 13.62 3.94
C SER A 248 -11.81 13.27 5.43
N VAL A 249 -10.76 12.56 5.81
CA VAL A 249 -10.30 12.47 7.21
C VAL A 249 -8.90 13.05 7.32
N ARG A 250 -8.71 14.08 8.14
CA ARG A 250 -7.43 14.77 8.30
C ARG A 250 -6.97 14.80 9.75
N ILE A 251 -5.76 14.31 10.01
CA ILE A 251 -5.21 14.18 11.37
C ILE A 251 -3.89 14.94 11.45
N ALA A 252 -3.86 16.01 12.25
CA ALA A 252 -2.64 16.76 12.51
C ALA A 252 -1.81 16.15 13.66
N GLY A 253 -2.50 15.51 14.61
CA GLY A 253 -1.92 14.95 15.82
C GLY A 253 -2.98 14.42 16.79
N GLY A 254 -2.54 14.05 17.99
CA GLY A 254 -3.38 13.46 19.04
C GLY A 254 -2.99 12.01 19.36
N ASN A 255 -3.63 11.45 20.39
CA ASN A 255 -3.55 10.02 20.73
C ASN A 255 -4.90 9.39 20.45
N ILE A 256 -5.00 8.61 19.38
CA ILE A 256 -6.24 8.09 18.83
C ILE A 256 -6.19 6.57 18.94
N THR A 257 -7.14 5.99 19.66
CA THR A 257 -7.34 4.54 19.75
C THR A 257 -8.69 4.19 19.16
N VAL A 258 -8.73 3.29 18.18
CA VAL A 258 -9.95 2.86 17.49
C VAL A 258 -10.06 1.34 17.58
N THR A 259 -11.23 0.86 18.00
CA THR A 259 -11.65 -0.53 17.85
C THR A 259 -12.97 -0.55 17.07
N SER A 260 -12.91 -0.99 15.82
CA SER A 260 -14.03 -0.98 14.88
C SER A 260 -14.38 -2.38 14.41
N GLY A 261 -15.66 -2.65 14.18
CA GLY A 261 -16.10 -3.93 13.58
C GLY A 261 -15.86 -4.02 12.08
N THR A 262 -15.67 -2.88 11.42
CA THR A 262 -15.19 -2.77 10.03
C THR A 262 -13.97 -1.84 10.04
N ASP A 263 -13.90 -0.84 9.16
CA ASP A 263 -12.72 0.02 9.00
C ASP A 263 -12.44 0.92 10.19
N GLY A 264 -11.16 1.17 10.49
CA GLY A 264 -10.76 2.10 11.53
C GLY A 264 -11.05 3.56 11.13
N ILE A 265 -10.43 3.98 10.04
CA ILE A 265 -10.63 5.26 9.37
C ILE A 265 -11.17 4.97 7.97
N HIS A 266 -12.28 5.60 7.61
CA HIS A 266 -12.90 5.45 6.31
C HIS A 266 -13.20 6.81 5.69
N SER A 267 -12.84 6.97 4.41
CA SER A 267 -13.22 8.13 3.62
C SER A 267 -13.63 7.70 2.22
N GLU A 268 -14.88 7.95 1.85
CA GLU A 268 -15.42 7.57 0.55
C GLU A 268 -16.28 8.70 0.00
N ASN A 269 -15.93 9.15 -1.20
CA ASN A 269 -16.75 10.07 -1.98
C ASN A 269 -16.89 9.59 -3.43
N THR A 270 -18.08 9.11 -3.78
CA THR A 270 -18.40 8.65 -5.13
C THR A 270 -18.94 9.75 -6.05
N ASP A 271 -19.20 10.94 -5.53
CA ASP A 271 -19.70 12.09 -6.29
C ASP A 271 -18.56 12.96 -6.85
N ASP A 272 -17.41 12.99 -6.16
CA ASP A 272 -16.26 13.86 -6.46
C ASP A 272 -14.94 13.12 -6.19
N THR A 273 -14.17 12.86 -7.25
CA THR A 273 -12.91 12.09 -7.20
C THR A 273 -11.75 12.87 -6.58
N GLU A 274 -11.88 14.18 -6.35
CA GLU A 274 -10.89 14.98 -5.60
C GLU A 274 -11.07 14.84 -4.08
N LYS A 275 -12.09 14.09 -3.64
CA LYS A 275 -12.46 13.86 -2.25
C LYS A 275 -12.30 12.38 -1.87
N GLY A 276 -12.72 12.01 -0.67
CA GLY A 276 -12.58 10.64 -0.15
C GLY A 276 -11.15 10.32 0.27
N TYR A 277 -10.36 11.31 0.65
CA TYR A 277 -8.94 11.14 0.96
C TYR A 277 -8.64 11.15 2.47
N VAL A 278 -7.50 10.55 2.83
CA VAL A 278 -6.97 10.60 4.20
C VAL A 278 -5.63 11.31 4.21
N TYR A 279 -5.49 12.28 5.12
CA TYR A 279 -4.25 13.02 5.33
C TYR A 279 -3.81 12.93 6.78
N ILE A 280 -2.55 12.55 7.03
CA ILE A 280 -2.00 12.44 8.38
C ILE A 280 -0.64 13.15 8.44
N SER A 281 -0.54 14.23 9.21
CA SER A 281 0.75 14.90 9.43
C SER A 281 1.45 14.49 10.73
N GLY A 282 0.78 13.74 11.61
CA GLY A 282 1.32 13.32 12.89
C GLY A 282 0.29 12.67 13.81
N GLY A 283 0.74 12.31 15.01
CA GLY A 283 -0.09 11.70 16.07
C GLY A 283 0.35 10.28 16.42
N THR A 284 -0.35 9.69 17.39
CA THR A 284 -0.22 8.28 17.76
C THR A 284 -1.56 7.60 17.51
N LEU A 285 -1.62 6.67 16.56
CA LEU A 285 -2.83 5.98 16.16
C LEU A 285 -2.70 4.49 16.45
N ASN A 286 -3.57 3.97 17.31
CA ASN A 286 -3.69 2.55 17.62
C ASN A 286 -5.03 2.06 17.08
N ILE A 287 -5.03 1.34 15.96
CA ILE A 287 -6.24 0.92 15.27
C ILE A 287 -6.32 -0.59 15.23
N THR A 288 -7.43 -1.13 15.73
CA THR A 288 -7.81 -2.53 15.55
C THR A 288 -9.15 -2.57 14.84
N SER A 289 -9.17 -3.10 13.62
CA SER A 289 -10.32 -3.12 12.73
C SER A 289 -10.72 -4.54 12.36
N GLY A 290 -12.01 -4.77 12.16
CA GLY A 290 -12.52 -6.01 11.56
C GLY A 290 -12.20 -6.09 10.06
N ASN A 291 -12.11 -4.95 9.40
CA ASN A 291 -11.66 -4.77 8.00
C ASN A 291 -10.38 -3.92 8.01
N ASP A 292 -10.31 -2.87 7.19
CA ASP A 292 -9.08 -2.11 6.98
C ASP A 292 -8.77 -1.16 8.15
N CYS A 293 -7.50 -0.92 8.48
CA CYS A 293 -7.19 0.12 9.46
C CYS A 293 -7.45 1.53 8.88
N ILE A 294 -7.09 1.73 7.60
CA ILE A 294 -7.43 2.92 6.80
C ILE A 294 -7.97 2.46 5.44
N ASP A 295 -9.14 2.95 5.05
CA ASP A 295 -9.76 2.74 3.73
C ASP A 295 -10.16 4.10 3.14
N ALA A 296 -9.62 4.43 1.97
CA ALA A 296 -9.86 5.69 1.29
C ALA A 296 -10.16 5.47 -0.20
N SER A 297 -11.27 6.01 -0.70
CA SER A 297 -11.58 5.98 -2.14
C SER A 297 -10.72 6.96 -2.96
N GLY A 298 -10.02 7.88 -2.29
CA GLY A 298 -9.08 8.82 -2.86
C GLY A 298 -7.64 8.49 -2.47
N THR A 299 -6.83 9.53 -2.27
CA THR A 299 -5.42 9.39 -1.88
C THR A 299 -5.26 9.16 -0.38
N VAL A 300 -4.15 8.53 0.01
CA VAL A 300 -3.67 8.52 1.40
C VAL A 300 -2.29 9.17 1.46
N ASP A 301 -2.14 10.25 2.23
CA ASP A 301 -0.86 10.95 2.40
C ASP A 301 -0.48 11.02 3.88
N ILE A 302 0.59 10.30 4.24
CA ILE A 302 1.12 10.21 5.60
C ILE A 302 2.50 10.86 5.65
N LYS A 303 2.62 11.95 6.41
CA LYS A 303 3.89 12.66 6.59
C LYS A 303 4.71 12.14 7.76
N ASP A 304 4.07 11.87 8.89
CA ASP A 304 4.72 11.42 10.14
C ASP A 304 3.68 10.83 11.12
N GLY A 305 4.13 10.23 12.20
CA GLY A 305 3.29 9.68 13.28
C GLY A 305 3.81 8.37 13.86
N THR A 306 3.07 7.80 14.81
CA THR A 306 3.29 6.45 15.33
C THR A 306 2.02 5.64 15.15
N PHE A 307 2.12 4.51 14.46
CA PHE A 307 0.98 3.72 14.01
C PHE A 307 1.12 2.29 14.49
N THR A 308 0.11 1.78 15.19
CA THR A 308 -0.03 0.36 15.51
C THR A 308 -1.34 -0.11 14.90
N PHE A 309 -1.25 -0.85 13.81
CA PHE A 309 -2.37 -1.25 12.97
C PHE A 309 -2.55 -2.76 12.99
N LYS A 310 -3.79 -3.18 13.28
CA LYS A 310 -4.18 -4.58 13.25
C LYS A 310 -5.53 -4.75 12.55
N ALA A 311 -5.51 -5.37 11.37
CA ALA A 311 -6.69 -5.58 10.53
C ALA A 311 -7.00 -7.07 10.36
N GLY A 312 -8.28 -7.44 10.37
CA GLY A 312 -8.74 -8.82 10.14
C GLY A 312 -8.20 -9.86 11.12
N GLY A 313 -7.72 -9.43 12.30
CA GLY A 313 -7.09 -10.30 13.30
C GLY A 313 -5.58 -10.51 13.10
N GLY A 314 -5.01 -10.00 12.00
CA GLY A 314 -3.58 -9.99 11.72
C GLY A 314 -3.05 -11.19 10.95
N SER A 315 -1.76 -11.17 10.69
CA SER A 315 -1.03 -12.09 9.81
C SER A 315 -1.06 -13.55 10.23
N SER A 316 -1.43 -13.86 11.48
CA SER A 316 -1.60 -15.24 11.95
C SER A 316 -2.94 -15.86 11.55
N GLU A 317 -3.91 -15.04 11.14
CA GLU A 317 -5.23 -15.49 10.74
C GLU A 317 -5.26 -16.01 9.30
N LYS A 318 -6.38 -16.59 8.90
CA LYS A 318 -6.66 -17.02 7.53
C LYS A 318 -8.09 -16.70 7.17
N THR A 319 -8.31 -16.22 5.96
CA THR A 319 -9.66 -16.10 5.39
C THR A 319 -10.28 -17.50 5.25
N THR A 320 -11.59 -17.59 5.52
CA THR A 320 -12.35 -18.83 5.29
C THR A 320 -13.17 -18.71 4.02
N GLY A 321 -12.78 -19.43 2.96
CA GLY A 321 -13.46 -19.40 1.66
C GLY A 321 -13.10 -18.18 0.80
N ASP A 322 -13.83 -17.99 -0.30
CA ASP A 322 -13.63 -16.87 -1.25
C ASP A 322 -14.23 -15.57 -0.68
N SER A 323 -13.60 -15.02 0.36
CA SER A 323 -13.98 -13.71 0.91
C SER A 323 -13.68 -12.61 -0.12
N THR A 324 -14.55 -11.60 -0.17
CA THR A 324 -14.34 -10.36 -0.95
C THR A 324 -14.08 -9.16 -0.04
N GLU A 325 -13.98 -9.42 1.27
CA GLU A 325 -13.68 -8.40 2.26
C GLU A 325 -12.19 -8.07 2.24
N SER A 326 -11.88 -6.80 2.48
CA SER A 326 -10.53 -6.28 2.62
C SER A 326 -10.13 -6.27 4.10
N TYR A 327 -8.86 -6.63 4.39
CA TYR A 327 -8.30 -6.68 5.74
C TYR A 327 -6.91 -6.03 5.82
N LYS A 328 -6.76 -4.92 5.09
CA LYS A 328 -5.49 -4.25 4.82
C LYS A 328 -5.11 -3.28 5.92
N GLY A 329 -3.82 -3.00 6.06
CA GLY A 329 -3.35 -1.97 6.98
C GLY A 329 -3.75 -0.59 6.48
N ILE A 330 -3.31 -0.25 5.27
CA ILE A 330 -3.63 1.02 4.63
C ILE A 330 -4.07 0.71 3.20
N LYS A 331 -5.29 1.12 2.85
CA LYS A 331 -5.86 0.96 1.52
C LYS A 331 -6.24 2.31 0.93
N ALA A 332 -5.84 2.53 -0.31
CA ALA A 332 -6.21 3.69 -1.11
C ALA A 332 -6.60 3.24 -2.52
N ASP A 333 -7.72 3.74 -3.06
CA ASP A 333 -8.00 3.54 -4.50
C ASP A 333 -7.12 4.49 -5.35
N GLY A 334 -6.74 5.64 -4.79
CA GLY A 334 -5.79 6.59 -5.38
C GLY A 334 -4.35 6.42 -4.84
N VAL A 335 -3.48 7.36 -5.18
CA VAL A 335 -2.06 7.35 -4.76
C VAL A 335 -1.90 7.29 -3.24
N LEU A 336 -0.99 6.44 -2.78
CA LEU A 336 -0.60 6.31 -1.38
C LEU A 336 0.86 6.77 -1.20
N THR A 337 1.07 7.75 -0.34
CA THR A 337 2.40 8.28 -0.03
C THR A 337 2.72 8.21 1.46
N ILE A 338 3.88 7.66 1.79
CA ILE A 338 4.46 7.65 3.14
C ILE A 338 5.79 8.41 3.09
N SER A 339 5.84 9.56 3.76
CA SER A 339 7.05 10.38 3.88
C SER A 339 7.85 10.14 5.16
N GLY A 340 7.22 9.54 6.18
CA GLY A 340 7.78 9.38 7.52
C GLY A 340 6.83 8.67 8.48
N GLY A 341 7.25 8.57 9.73
CA GLY A 341 6.53 7.89 10.81
C GLY A 341 7.12 6.53 11.20
N THR A 342 6.58 5.96 12.26
CA THR A 342 6.89 4.61 12.75
C THR A 342 5.64 3.74 12.69
N PHE A 343 5.73 2.59 12.03
CA PHE A 343 4.60 1.70 11.80
C PHE A 343 4.90 0.31 12.36
N ASP A 344 3.92 -0.24 13.08
CA ASP A 344 3.80 -1.65 13.46
C ASP A 344 2.49 -2.16 12.84
N ILE A 345 2.58 -2.94 11.76
CA ILE A 345 1.45 -3.37 10.95
C ILE A 345 1.33 -4.90 11.01
N ASP A 346 0.21 -5.40 11.51
CA ASP A 346 -0.15 -6.82 11.58
C ASP A 346 -1.51 -7.06 10.92
N THR A 347 -1.51 -7.51 9.66
CA THR A 347 -2.71 -7.55 8.80
C THR A 347 -2.96 -8.95 8.23
N LEU A 348 -4.23 -9.31 8.02
CA LEU A 348 -4.60 -10.59 7.39
C LEU A 348 -4.39 -10.56 5.86
N ASP A 349 -4.52 -9.37 5.29
CA ASP A 349 -4.37 -9.03 3.87
C ASP A 349 -3.22 -7.99 3.79
N ASP A 350 -2.99 -7.35 2.64
CA ASP A 350 -1.84 -6.45 2.41
C ASP A 350 -1.61 -5.44 3.53
N ALA A 351 -0.35 -5.21 3.88
CA ALA A 351 -0.05 -4.18 4.86
C ALA A 351 -0.27 -2.77 4.30
N ILE A 352 0.16 -2.52 3.06
CA ILE A 352 0.00 -1.25 2.35
C ILE A 352 -0.42 -1.56 0.92
N HIS A 353 -1.57 -1.04 0.51
CA HIS A 353 -2.15 -1.27 -0.81
C HIS A 353 -2.65 0.02 -1.44
N SER A 354 -2.32 0.22 -2.71
CA SER A 354 -2.99 1.20 -3.57
C SER A 354 -3.43 0.58 -4.88
N SER A 355 -4.62 0.94 -5.38
CA SER A 355 -5.00 0.63 -6.77
C SER A 355 -4.28 1.52 -7.81
N ALA A 356 -3.50 2.49 -7.35
CA ALA A 356 -2.65 3.36 -8.15
C ALA A 356 -1.18 3.16 -7.74
N ASP A 357 -0.46 4.25 -7.43
CA ASP A 357 0.95 4.20 -7.02
C ASP A 357 1.11 4.14 -5.50
N VAL A 358 2.13 3.42 -5.04
CA VAL A 358 2.64 3.51 -3.67
C VAL A 358 4.03 4.13 -3.66
N THR A 359 4.23 5.18 -2.87
CA THR A 359 5.56 5.78 -2.65
C THR A 359 5.94 5.80 -1.18
N VAL A 360 7.08 5.19 -0.84
CA VAL A 360 7.73 5.28 0.47
C VAL A 360 9.04 6.05 0.33
N SER A 361 9.10 7.22 0.95
CA SER A 361 10.30 8.08 0.95
C SER A 361 10.99 8.20 2.30
N GLY A 362 10.35 7.70 3.37
CA GLY A 362 10.91 7.72 4.72
C GLY A 362 10.06 6.94 5.72
N GLY A 363 10.52 6.90 6.97
CA GLY A 363 9.86 6.20 8.08
C GLY A 363 10.54 4.88 8.46
N THR A 364 10.03 4.26 9.52
CA THR A 364 10.39 2.91 9.97
C THR A 364 9.13 2.05 9.95
N LEU A 365 9.09 1.03 9.10
CA LEU A 365 7.94 0.19 8.86
C LEU A 365 8.28 -1.24 9.28
N ASP A 366 7.68 -1.71 10.38
CA ASP A 366 7.73 -3.11 10.80
C ASP A 366 6.40 -3.77 10.39
N ILE A 367 6.48 -4.73 9.46
CA ILE A 367 5.32 -5.32 8.78
C ILE A 367 5.29 -6.83 9.00
N SER A 368 4.11 -7.35 9.32
CA SER A 368 3.75 -8.76 9.20
C SER A 368 2.36 -8.85 8.57
N THR A 369 2.26 -9.52 7.44
CA THR A 369 1.01 -9.62 6.68
C THR A 369 0.71 -11.08 6.29
N GLY A 370 -0.56 -11.37 6.01
CA GLY A 370 -0.99 -12.63 5.42
C GLY A 370 -0.87 -12.66 3.90
N ASP A 371 -0.83 -11.50 3.26
CA ASP A 371 -0.68 -11.30 1.81
C ASP A 371 0.53 -10.38 1.56
N ASP A 372 0.43 -9.28 0.82
CA ASP A 372 1.61 -8.54 0.37
C ASP A 372 2.09 -7.49 1.36
N GLY A 373 3.42 -7.30 1.39
CA GLY A 373 4.03 -6.25 2.20
C GLY A 373 3.62 -4.87 1.70
N ILE A 374 3.93 -4.58 0.45
CA ILE A 374 3.55 -3.34 -0.24
C ILE A 374 3.08 -3.67 -1.65
N HIS A 375 1.81 -3.42 -1.92
CA HIS A 375 1.16 -3.68 -3.20
C HIS A 375 0.72 -2.37 -3.87
N SER A 376 1.00 -2.22 -5.15
CA SER A 376 0.44 -1.14 -5.97
C SER A 376 -0.14 -1.69 -7.27
N GLY A 377 -1.28 -1.17 -7.72
CA GLY A 377 -1.81 -1.49 -9.05
C GLY A 377 -0.91 -0.98 -10.19
N ASN A 378 -0.10 0.05 -9.92
CA ASN A 378 0.83 0.66 -10.86
C ASN A 378 2.27 0.60 -10.34
N ASN A 379 2.78 1.70 -9.76
CA ASN A 379 4.19 1.81 -9.38
C ASN A 379 4.40 1.72 -7.87
N THR A 380 5.25 0.79 -7.44
CA THR A 380 5.79 0.74 -6.08
C THR A 380 7.17 1.38 -6.06
N VAL A 381 7.31 2.50 -5.36
CA VAL A 381 8.53 3.30 -5.30
C VAL A 381 9.06 3.42 -3.88
N VAL A 382 10.29 2.95 -3.66
CA VAL A 382 11.03 3.12 -2.40
C VAL A 382 12.24 4.02 -2.65
N SER A 383 12.23 5.21 -2.07
CA SER A 383 13.33 6.17 -2.15
C SER A 383 14.06 6.38 -0.81
N GLY A 384 13.48 5.90 0.29
CA GLY A 384 14.04 6.00 1.63
C GLY A 384 13.27 5.19 2.66
N GLY A 385 13.67 5.31 3.93
CA GLY A 385 13.07 4.58 5.07
C GLY A 385 13.79 3.28 5.43
N GLU A 386 13.38 2.70 6.57
CA GLU A 386 13.75 1.35 7.00
C GLU A 386 12.48 0.48 6.99
N ILE A 387 12.42 -0.48 6.07
CA ILE A 387 11.27 -1.34 5.82
C ILE A 387 11.66 -2.77 6.19
N ASN A 388 11.04 -3.31 7.24
CA ASN A 388 11.23 -4.67 7.73
C ASN A 388 9.94 -5.46 7.54
N ILE A 389 9.86 -6.29 6.51
CA ILE A 389 8.72 -7.18 6.24
C ILE A 389 9.08 -8.56 6.77
N ALA A 390 8.67 -8.86 8.00
CA ALA A 390 9.03 -10.10 8.67
C ALA A 390 8.29 -11.33 8.09
N LYS A 391 7.13 -11.11 7.48
CA LYS A 391 6.30 -12.13 6.85
C LYS A 391 5.38 -11.48 5.81
N CYS A 392 5.29 -12.08 4.63
CA CYS A 392 4.37 -11.74 3.54
C CYS A 392 4.21 -12.91 2.56
N TYR A 393 3.20 -12.81 1.69
CA TYR A 393 3.08 -13.61 0.48
C TYR A 393 4.13 -13.12 -0.53
N GLU A 394 3.97 -11.88 -1.02
CA GLU A 394 5.00 -11.14 -1.75
C GLU A 394 5.51 -9.92 -0.97
N GLY A 395 6.77 -9.53 -1.18
CA GLY A 395 7.39 -8.42 -0.45
C GLY A 395 6.99 -7.04 -0.97
N LEU A 396 7.50 -6.69 -2.16
CA LEU A 396 7.18 -5.45 -2.87
C LEU A 396 6.60 -5.81 -4.24
N GLU A 397 5.42 -5.30 -4.56
CA GLU A 397 4.70 -5.63 -5.79
C GLU A 397 4.19 -4.38 -6.52
N GLY A 398 4.24 -4.41 -7.85
CA GLY A 398 3.43 -3.57 -8.72
C GLY A 398 3.71 -3.85 -10.19
N GLN A 399 3.07 -3.11 -11.10
CA GLN A 399 3.47 -3.08 -12.51
C GLN A 399 4.96 -2.72 -12.64
N THR A 400 5.42 -1.73 -11.88
CA THR A 400 6.85 -1.48 -11.72
C THR A 400 7.24 -1.39 -10.25
N VAL A 401 8.45 -1.85 -9.94
CA VAL A 401 9.05 -1.68 -8.62
C VAL A 401 10.38 -0.94 -8.75
N THR A 402 10.47 0.22 -8.12
CA THR A 402 11.68 1.06 -8.13
C THR A 402 12.24 1.24 -6.74
N VAL A 403 13.50 0.86 -6.52
CA VAL A 403 14.24 1.10 -5.28
C VAL A 403 15.45 1.99 -5.55
N SER A 404 15.40 3.22 -5.07
CA SER A 404 16.48 4.22 -5.24
C SER A 404 17.23 4.54 -3.94
N GLY A 405 16.69 4.13 -2.80
CA GLY A 405 17.28 4.36 -1.48
C GLY A 405 16.57 3.57 -0.38
N GLY A 406 16.94 3.84 0.88
CA GLY A 406 16.39 3.15 2.04
C GLY A 406 17.04 1.79 2.32
N LYS A 407 16.54 1.12 3.36
CA LYS A 407 16.91 -0.24 3.75
C LYS A 407 15.67 -1.11 3.75
N VAL A 408 15.66 -2.15 2.94
CA VAL A 408 14.56 -3.10 2.81
C VAL A 408 15.05 -4.47 3.28
N THR A 409 14.38 -5.07 4.24
CA THR A 409 14.63 -6.46 4.68
C THR A 409 13.30 -7.19 4.67
N LEU A 410 13.19 -8.25 3.86
CA LEU A 410 11.93 -8.96 3.68
C LEU A 410 12.08 -10.48 3.71
N THR A 411 11.04 -11.16 4.18
CA THR A 411 10.88 -12.62 4.11
C THR A 411 9.50 -12.94 3.53
N SER A 412 9.49 -13.55 2.35
CA SER A 412 8.28 -13.87 1.57
C SER A 412 8.08 -15.39 1.45
N SER A 413 6.81 -15.81 1.39
CA SER A 413 6.45 -17.19 1.09
C SER A 413 6.32 -17.47 -0.40
N ASP A 414 6.16 -16.42 -1.20
CA ASP A 414 6.32 -16.42 -2.65
C ASP A 414 7.43 -15.42 -3.00
N ASP A 415 7.17 -14.45 -3.86
CA ASP A 415 8.21 -13.63 -4.46
C ASP A 415 8.71 -12.53 -3.53
N GLY A 416 10.00 -12.22 -3.64
CA GLY A 416 10.61 -11.18 -2.82
C GLY A 416 10.23 -9.79 -3.30
N ILE A 417 10.58 -9.49 -4.55
CA ILE A 417 10.15 -8.29 -5.27
C ILE A 417 9.56 -8.76 -6.58
N ASN A 418 8.30 -8.43 -6.84
CA ASN A 418 7.57 -8.84 -8.01
C ASN A 418 7.19 -7.61 -8.84
N ALA A 419 7.56 -7.60 -10.11
CA ALA A 419 7.06 -6.65 -11.08
C ALA A 419 6.24 -7.38 -12.14
N ALA A 420 4.92 -7.29 -12.01
CA ALA A 420 3.96 -7.95 -12.88
C ALA A 420 2.77 -7.02 -13.17
N GLY A 421 2.26 -7.05 -14.40
CA GLY A 421 1.12 -6.25 -14.80
C GLY A 421 -0.23 -6.95 -14.62
N GLY A 422 -1.23 -6.13 -14.31
CA GLY A 422 -2.66 -6.45 -14.43
C GLY A 422 -3.35 -6.92 -13.14
N ASP A 423 -4.63 -6.60 -13.03
CA ASP A 423 -5.58 -6.94 -11.96
C ASP A 423 -5.83 -8.45 -11.77
N ASN A 424 -4.96 -9.31 -12.30
CA ASN A 424 -5.12 -10.76 -12.29
C ASN A 424 -4.65 -11.34 -10.96
N GLN A 425 -5.22 -10.80 -9.90
CA GLN A 425 -5.32 -11.40 -8.59
C GLN A 425 -5.67 -12.88 -8.75
N GLY A 426 -4.77 -13.74 -8.27
CA GLY A 426 -4.82 -15.18 -8.41
C GLY A 426 -6.06 -15.79 -7.76
N VAL A 427 -7.18 -15.81 -8.46
CA VAL A 427 -8.38 -16.58 -8.08
C VAL A 427 -8.80 -17.48 -9.25
N GLY A 428 -8.04 -18.57 -9.47
CA GLY A 428 -8.56 -19.77 -10.12
C GLY A 428 -8.86 -19.72 -11.63
N GLY A 429 -8.09 -18.97 -12.42
CA GLY A 429 -8.20 -18.96 -13.90
C GLY A 429 -7.25 -19.96 -14.55
N GLY A 430 -7.78 -20.94 -15.29
CA GLY A 430 -6.97 -22.00 -15.90
C GLY A 430 -5.90 -21.52 -16.88
N PHE A 431 -4.80 -22.27 -16.96
CA PHE A 431 -3.67 -22.12 -17.88
C PHE A 431 -4.13 -21.90 -19.33
N GLY A 432 -4.26 -20.62 -19.72
CA GLY A 432 -4.43 -20.20 -21.10
C GLY A 432 -3.06 -20.10 -21.78
N PRO A 433 -3.00 -20.16 -23.12
CA PRO A 433 -1.75 -20.09 -23.87
C PRO A 433 -0.99 -18.75 -23.76
N ASP A 434 -1.63 -17.69 -23.23
CA ASP A 434 -1.06 -16.35 -23.08
C ASP A 434 -0.78 -15.95 -21.61
N SER A 435 -0.91 -16.86 -20.64
CA SER A 435 -0.74 -16.54 -19.20
C SER A 435 0.72 -16.40 -18.74
N PHE A 436 1.69 -16.46 -19.66
CA PHE A 436 3.13 -16.34 -19.40
C PHE A 436 3.82 -15.46 -20.47
N SER A 437 3.08 -14.53 -21.08
CA SER A 437 3.68 -13.62 -22.04
C SER A 437 4.43 -12.52 -21.31
N ALA A 438 5.67 -12.24 -21.73
CA ALA A 438 6.42 -11.09 -21.27
C ALA A 438 5.55 -9.81 -21.35
N ASP A 439 5.53 -9.08 -20.25
CA ASP A 439 4.93 -7.77 -20.14
C ASP A 439 6.04 -6.71 -20.28
N SER A 440 6.01 -5.97 -21.39
CA SER A 440 7.01 -4.94 -21.65
C SER A 440 6.90 -3.71 -20.73
N GLU A 441 5.79 -3.57 -19.99
CA GLU A 441 5.62 -2.50 -19.01
C GLU A 441 6.10 -2.92 -17.62
N ALA A 442 6.22 -4.23 -17.37
CA ALA A 442 6.74 -4.76 -16.13
C ALA A 442 8.23 -4.49 -15.96
N LYS A 443 8.62 -3.94 -14.81
CA LYS A 443 10.03 -3.61 -14.56
C LYS A 443 10.43 -3.51 -13.09
N ILE A 444 11.56 -4.12 -12.74
CA ILE A 444 12.28 -3.81 -11.50
C ILE A 444 13.46 -2.87 -11.81
N THR A 445 13.54 -1.75 -11.10
CA THR A 445 14.67 -0.81 -11.19
C THR A 445 15.32 -0.59 -9.83
N ILE A 446 16.62 -0.88 -9.71
CA ILE A 446 17.39 -0.64 -8.48
C ILE A 446 18.56 0.30 -8.78
N THR A 447 18.49 1.53 -8.26
CA THR A 447 19.55 2.53 -8.42
C THR A 447 20.32 2.81 -7.12
N GLY A 448 19.84 2.28 -5.99
CA GLY A 448 20.39 2.52 -4.67
C GLY A 448 19.74 1.67 -3.58
N GLY A 449 20.02 2.00 -2.32
CA GLY A 449 19.49 1.31 -1.15
C GLY A 449 20.26 0.06 -0.72
N GLU A 450 19.84 -0.53 0.39
CA GLU A 450 20.31 -1.82 0.91
C GLU A 450 19.11 -2.78 1.00
N ILE A 451 19.11 -3.82 0.19
CA ILE A 451 17.98 -4.74 0.01
C ILE A 451 18.41 -6.14 0.43
N HIS A 452 17.67 -6.76 1.34
CA HIS A 452 17.86 -8.14 1.78
C HIS A 452 16.56 -8.91 1.60
N VAL A 453 16.55 -9.86 0.68
CA VAL A 453 15.43 -10.72 0.34
C VAL A 453 15.69 -12.14 0.80
N ASN A 454 14.75 -12.72 1.52
CA ASN A 454 14.68 -14.16 1.76
C ASN A 454 13.35 -14.70 1.22
N ALA A 455 13.37 -15.22 0.00
CA ALA A 455 12.18 -15.63 -0.73
C ALA A 455 12.08 -17.16 -0.82
N SER A 456 10.87 -17.68 -0.63
CA SER A 456 10.56 -19.07 -0.97
C SER A 456 10.11 -19.22 -2.43
N GLY A 457 9.54 -18.15 -2.98
CA GLY A 457 9.33 -17.88 -4.40
C GLY A 457 10.58 -17.33 -5.10
N ASP A 458 10.37 -16.62 -6.18
CA ASP A 458 11.41 -15.91 -6.90
C ASP A 458 11.97 -14.75 -6.08
N GLY A 459 13.28 -14.52 -6.20
CA GLY A 459 13.95 -13.50 -5.40
C GLY A 459 13.62 -12.09 -5.86
N LEU A 460 13.97 -11.81 -7.11
CA LEU A 460 13.52 -10.67 -7.89
C LEU A 460 12.82 -11.27 -9.11
N ASP A 461 11.53 -11.03 -9.27
CA ASP A 461 10.74 -11.51 -10.40
C ASP A 461 10.22 -10.35 -11.24
N SER A 462 10.41 -10.42 -12.54
CA SER A 462 9.78 -9.47 -13.44
C SER A 462 9.28 -10.15 -14.70
N ASN A 463 7.99 -9.96 -14.98
CA ASN A 463 7.43 -10.29 -16.29
C ASN A 463 8.01 -9.43 -17.43
N GLY A 464 8.90 -8.48 -17.14
CA GLY A 464 9.61 -7.69 -18.13
C GLY A 464 11.11 -7.56 -17.83
N ASP A 465 11.57 -6.35 -17.55
CA ASP A 465 13.00 -6.04 -17.40
C ASP A 465 13.44 -5.91 -15.94
N ILE A 466 14.69 -6.25 -15.66
CA ILE A 466 15.37 -5.94 -14.40
C ILE A 466 16.59 -5.06 -14.67
N GLU A 467 16.64 -3.86 -14.10
CA GLU A 467 17.76 -2.94 -14.24
C GLU A 467 18.38 -2.59 -12.90
N ILE A 468 19.67 -2.89 -12.73
CA ILE A 468 20.44 -2.57 -11.52
C ILE A 468 21.63 -1.69 -11.89
N SER A 469 21.65 -0.48 -11.34
CA SER A 469 22.71 0.52 -11.57
C SER A 469 23.42 0.98 -10.29
N GLY A 470 22.91 0.56 -9.12
CA GLY A 470 23.49 0.90 -7.82
C GLY A 470 22.89 0.08 -6.69
N GLY A 471 23.22 0.45 -5.45
CA GLY A 471 22.73 -0.21 -4.25
C GLY A 471 23.49 -1.48 -3.87
N THR A 472 23.04 -2.12 -2.79
CA THR A 472 23.51 -3.43 -2.33
C THR A 472 22.32 -4.36 -2.21
N VAL A 473 22.33 -5.48 -2.95
CA VAL A 473 21.22 -6.43 -3.02
C VAL A 473 21.71 -7.81 -2.58
N TYR A 474 21.07 -8.37 -1.57
CA TYR A 474 21.22 -9.74 -1.13
C TYR A 474 19.92 -10.49 -1.37
N VAL A 475 19.99 -11.62 -2.08
CA VAL A 475 18.84 -12.51 -2.28
C VAL A 475 19.22 -13.91 -1.84
N TYR A 476 18.51 -14.45 -0.87
CA TYR A 476 18.66 -15.82 -0.42
C TYR A 476 17.37 -16.60 -0.71
N GLY A 477 17.53 -17.73 -1.37
CA GLY A 477 16.41 -18.50 -1.90
C GLY A 477 16.17 -18.18 -3.37
N PRO A 478 15.25 -18.91 -4.01
CA PRO A 478 14.50 -20.03 -3.47
C PRO A 478 15.33 -21.29 -3.30
N THR A 479 14.80 -22.25 -2.54
CA THR A 479 15.36 -23.62 -2.46
C THR A 479 14.68 -24.59 -3.42
N SER A 480 13.50 -24.23 -3.93
CA SER A 480 12.75 -24.96 -4.97
C SER A 480 13.41 -24.79 -6.34
N ASN A 481 13.38 -25.82 -7.17
CA ASN A 481 13.85 -25.75 -8.55
C ASN A 481 12.81 -25.15 -9.53
N GLY A 482 11.61 -24.83 -9.05
CA GLY A 482 10.58 -24.18 -9.85
C GLY A 482 10.77 -22.69 -10.03
N ASN A 483 11.62 -22.08 -9.20
CA ASN A 483 11.85 -20.64 -9.05
C ASN A 483 13.37 -20.37 -8.98
N GLY A 484 13.80 -19.12 -9.17
CA GLY A 484 15.16 -18.60 -9.19
C GLY A 484 15.36 -17.36 -8.30
N SER A 485 16.62 -17.07 -7.95
CA SER A 485 16.94 -15.85 -7.17
C SER A 485 16.80 -14.56 -7.99
N LEU A 486 16.77 -14.71 -9.31
CA LEU A 486 16.61 -13.68 -10.32
C LEU A 486 15.78 -14.33 -11.42
N ASP A 487 14.57 -13.83 -11.62
CA ASP A 487 13.66 -14.23 -12.69
C ASP A 487 13.24 -13.00 -13.51
N TYR A 488 13.29 -13.13 -14.83
CA TYR A 488 12.94 -12.07 -15.76
C TYR A 488 12.64 -12.63 -17.14
N GLU A 489 11.63 -12.07 -17.81
CA GLU A 489 11.21 -12.55 -19.14
C GLU A 489 11.94 -11.85 -20.31
N ASN A 490 12.29 -10.58 -20.16
CA ASN A 490 12.96 -9.80 -21.21
C ASN A 490 14.47 -9.71 -20.98
N ASN A 491 14.95 -8.68 -20.28
CA ASN A 491 16.37 -8.43 -20.10
C ASN A 491 16.69 -8.09 -18.64
N ALA A 492 17.83 -8.58 -18.16
CA ALA A 492 18.40 -8.16 -16.88
C ALA A 492 19.74 -7.47 -17.12
N VAL A 493 19.85 -6.20 -16.76
CA VAL A 493 21.04 -5.38 -16.99
C VAL A 493 21.63 -4.93 -15.67
N ILE A 494 22.92 -5.23 -15.46
CA ILE A 494 23.70 -4.68 -14.35
C ILE A 494 24.80 -3.74 -14.85
N THR A 495 24.79 -2.52 -14.33
CA THR A 495 25.77 -1.47 -14.67
C THR A 495 26.51 -0.91 -13.47
N GLY A 496 26.05 -1.20 -12.25
CA GLY A 496 26.65 -0.73 -11.00
C GLY A 496 26.04 -1.41 -9.77
N GLY A 497 26.63 -1.16 -8.60
CA GLY A 497 26.18 -1.71 -7.32
C GLY A 497 26.80 -3.06 -6.97
N THR A 498 26.33 -3.66 -5.88
CA THR A 498 26.73 -5.00 -5.41
C THR A 498 25.50 -5.91 -5.37
N VAL A 499 25.56 -7.04 -6.07
CA VAL A 499 24.50 -8.04 -6.08
C VAL A 499 25.07 -9.38 -5.66
N ILE A 500 24.49 -9.98 -4.63
CA ILE A 500 24.83 -11.29 -4.10
C ILE A 500 23.56 -12.11 -3.99
N MET A 501 23.51 -13.23 -4.71
CA MET A 501 22.36 -14.12 -4.71
C MET A 501 22.80 -15.54 -4.45
N ALA A 502 22.02 -16.30 -3.70
CA ALA A 502 22.25 -17.72 -3.45
C ALA A 502 20.93 -18.48 -3.42
N GLY A 503 20.74 -19.41 -4.35
CA GLY A 503 19.47 -20.10 -4.53
C GLY A 503 19.60 -21.45 -5.23
N SER A 504 18.47 -21.93 -5.74
CA SER A 504 18.37 -23.21 -6.46
C SER A 504 19.18 -23.20 -7.76
N SER A 505 19.36 -24.39 -8.36
CA SER A 505 19.96 -24.49 -9.70
C SER A 505 18.92 -24.69 -10.81
N GLY A 506 17.65 -24.87 -10.46
CA GLY A 506 16.59 -25.25 -11.41
C GLY A 506 16.28 -24.16 -12.43
N MET A 507 16.00 -22.95 -11.93
CA MET A 507 15.71 -21.75 -12.72
C MET A 507 16.79 -20.68 -12.51
N ALA A 508 18.02 -21.09 -12.19
CA ALA A 508 19.08 -20.12 -11.93
C ALA A 508 19.36 -19.31 -13.21
N MET A 509 19.29 -17.99 -13.12
CA MET A 509 19.63 -17.07 -14.20
C MET A 509 20.80 -16.15 -13.81
N ASN A 510 21.39 -15.52 -14.82
CA ASN A 510 22.42 -14.50 -14.67
C ASN A 510 21.97 -13.26 -15.44
N PHE A 511 22.66 -12.13 -15.25
CA PHE A 511 22.40 -10.93 -16.04
C PHE A 511 22.71 -11.13 -17.53
N GLY A 512 22.02 -10.37 -18.36
CA GLY A 512 22.12 -10.36 -19.81
C GLY A 512 23.39 -9.69 -20.34
N SER A 513 23.65 -9.90 -21.63
CA SER A 513 24.87 -9.45 -22.32
C SER A 513 25.01 -7.94 -22.48
N GLU A 514 23.96 -7.17 -22.22
CA GLU A 514 23.98 -5.71 -22.24
C GLU A 514 24.60 -5.10 -20.97
N SER A 515 24.84 -5.93 -19.95
CA SER A 515 25.49 -5.53 -18.70
C SER A 515 26.92 -5.04 -18.92
N THR A 516 27.27 -3.94 -18.24
CA THR A 516 28.62 -3.35 -18.28
C THR A 516 29.43 -3.64 -17.03
N GLN A 517 28.81 -4.21 -15.99
CA GLN A 517 29.49 -4.70 -14.78
C GLN A 517 29.64 -6.22 -14.84
N GLY A 518 30.75 -6.74 -14.30
CA GLY A 518 31.03 -8.17 -14.24
C GLY A 518 30.04 -8.93 -13.34
N SER A 519 29.49 -10.05 -13.82
CA SER A 519 28.63 -10.96 -13.07
C SER A 519 29.02 -12.43 -13.25
N ILE A 520 29.12 -13.14 -12.14
CA ILE A 520 29.49 -14.55 -12.07
C ILE A 520 28.28 -15.36 -11.57
N LEU A 521 27.73 -16.22 -12.41
CA LEU A 521 26.86 -17.32 -12.00
C LEU A 521 27.70 -18.60 -11.90
N ALA A 522 27.78 -19.19 -10.70
CA ALA A 522 28.54 -20.41 -10.47
C ALA A 522 27.73 -21.44 -9.70
N SER A 523 27.88 -22.72 -10.07
CA SER A 523 27.34 -23.82 -9.28
C SER A 523 28.21 -24.07 -8.07
N THR A 524 27.58 -24.28 -6.92
CA THR A 524 28.25 -24.52 -5.64
C THR A 524 28.18 -25.98 -5.20
N GLY A 525 27.51 -26.84 -5.98
CA GLY A 525 26.93 -28.07 -5.46
C GLY A 525 25.91 -27.78 -4.35
N ASN A 526 25.43 -28.81 -3.65
CA ASN A 526 24.45 -28.66 -2.58
C ASN A 526 25.11 -28.15 -1.30
N ALA A 527 25.19 -26.83 -1.14
CA ALA A 527 25.67 -26.18 0.07
C ALA A 527 24.53 -26.05 1.10
N SER A 528 24.86 -26.26 2.37
CA SER A 528 23.88 -26.09 3.47
C SER A 528 23.73 -24.62 3.87
N ALA A 529 22.58 -24.27 4.44
CA ALA A 529 22.41 -22.97 5.10
C ALA A 529 23.54 -22.71 6.11
N GLY A 530 24.04 -21.47 6.15
CA GLY A 530 25.16 -21.10 7.00
C GLY A 530 26.55 -21.46 6.45
N THR A 531 26.65 -22.03 5.23
CA THR A 531 27.95 -22.26 4.58
C THR A 531 28.51 -20.92 4.10
N ALA A 532 29.70 -20.55 4.57
CA ALA A 532 30.38 -19.34 4.12
C ALA A 532 30.77 -19.43 2.63
N VAL A 533 30.50 -18.35 1.89
CA VAL A 533 30.89 -18.17 0.50
C VAL A 533 31.84 -16.99 0.40
N LYS A 534 32.91 -17.16 -0.36
CA LYS A 534 33.95 -16.16 -0.52
C LYS A 534 34.46 -16.12 -1.96
N LEU A 535 34.51 -14.93 -2.55
CA LEU A 535 35.14 -14.69 -3.85
C LEU A 535 36.43 -13.88 -3.62
N THR A 536 37.56 -14.39 -4.10
CA THR A 536 38.84 -13.66 -4.08
C THR A 536 39.39 -13.40 -5.47
N ASP A 537 40.10 -12.30 -5.65
CA ASP A 537 40.86 -12.02 -6.88
C ASP A 537 42.15 -12.86 -6.96
N SER A 538 42.88 -12.73 -8.08
CA SER A 538 44.18 -13.39 -8.31
C SER A 538 45.30 -12.98 -7.33
N SER A 539 45.14 -11.86 -6.63
CA SER A 539 46.06 -11.40 -5.59
C SER A 539 45.68 -11.92 -4.19
N GLY A 540 44.55 -12.61 -4.06
CA GLY A 540 44.00 -13.12 -2.81
C GLY A 540 43.19 -12.09 -2.01
N ASN A 541 42.86 -10.93 -2.60
CA ASN A 541 41.98 -9.95 -1.95
C ASN A 541 40.54 -10.48 -1.97
N VAL A 542 39.79 -10.22 -0.89
CA VAL A 542 38.39 -10.61 -0.79
C VAL A 542 37.52 -9.59 -1.51
N ILE A 543 36.77 -10.06 -2.51
CA ILE A 543 35.86 -9.23 -3.31
C ILE A 543 34.43 -9.31 -2.76
N ALA A 544 34.01 -10.50 -2.35
CA ALA A 544 32.72 -10.73 -1.70
C ALA A 544 32.86 -11.82 -0.64
N GLU A 545 32.17 -11.66 0.48
CA GLU A 545 32.06 -12.68 1.54
C GLU A 545 30.68 -12.60 2.18
N PHE A 546 29.96 -13.71 2.21
CA PHE A 546 28.58 -13.77 2.67
C PHE A 546 28.22 -15.19 3.16
N THR A 547 27.13 -15.28 3.91
CA THR A 547 26.66 -16.53 4.52
C THR A 547 25.16 -16.66 4.29
N PRO A 548 24.72 -17.37 3.23
CA PRO A 548 23.30 -17.57 2.95
C PRO A 548 22.56 -18.24 4.11
N THR A 549 21.37 -17.76 4.41
CA THR A 549 20.49 -18.28 5.49
C THR A 549 19.70 -19.51 5.06
N VAL A 550 19.74 -19.86 3.78
CA VAL A 550 19.08 -21.03 3.19
C VAL A 550 20.12 -21.95 2.53
N SER A 551 19.75 -23.21 2.24
CA SER A 551 20.58 -24.08 1.40
C SER A 551 20.56 -23.60 -0.06
N PHE A 552 21.68 -23.73 -0.76
CA PHE A 552 21.82 -23.21 -2.13
C PHE A 552 22.62 -24.17 -3.00
N GLN A 553 22.45 -24.01 -4.32
CA GLN A 553 23.10 -24.79 -5.37
C GLN A 553 23.85 -23.92 -6.38
N THR A 554 23.52 -22.62 -6.40
CA THR A 554 24.15 -21.62 -7.23
C THR A 554 24.39 -20.34 -6.43
N VAL A 555 25.33 -19.54 -6.92
CA VAL A 555 25.48 -18.13 -6.51
C VAL A 555 25.59 -17.24 -7.73
N VAL A 556 24.97 -16.06 -7.65
CA VAL A 556 25.23 -14.93 -8.57
C VAL A 556 25.96 -13.86 -7.78
N ILE A 557 27.14 -13.45 -8.26
CA ILE A 557 27.95 -12.42 -7.62
C ILE A 557 28.31 -11.39 -8.68
N SER A 558 27.86 -10.15 -8.46
CA SER A 558 28.29 -8.98 -9.24
C SER A 558 28.76 -7.89 -8.29
N THR A 559 29.95 -7.36 -8.56
CA THR A 559 30.53 -6.24 -7.82
C THR A 559 31.34 -5.38 -8.79
N PRO A 560 31.63 -4.11 -8.46
CA PRO A 560 32.47 -3.24 -9.30
C PRO A 560 33.90 -3.77 -9.50
N ASP A 561 34.37 -4.68 -8.64
CA ASP A 561 35.72 -5.25 -8.70
C ASP A 561 35.83 -6.47 -9.64
N ILE A 562 34.72 -6.92 -10.24
CA ILE A 562 34.73 -7.97 -11.26
C ILE A 562 34.98 -7.36 -12.64
N THR A 563 36.16 -7.60 -13.22
CA THR A 563 36.54 -7.14 -14.56
C THR A 563 36.29 -8.22 -15.61
N SER A 564 36.08 -7.82 -16.87
CA SER A 564 35.74 -8.71 -17.98
C SER A 564 36.82 -9.74 -18.34
N ASP A 565 38.05 -9.56 -17.85
CA ASP A 565 39.23 -10.39 -18.11
C ASP A 565 39.89 -10.92 -16.82
N GLY A 566 39.25 -10.70 -15.67
CA GLY A 566 39.77 -11.09 -14.36
C GLY A 566 39.72 -12.59 -14.10
N THR A 567 40.61 -13.06 -13.22
CA THR A 567 40.57 -14.41 -12.66
C THR A 567 40.26 -14.34 -11.16
N TYR A 568 39.30 -15.16 -10.74
CA TYR A 568 38.76 -15.19 -9.39
C TYR A 568 38.76 -16.63 -8.85
N THR A 569 38.81 -16.76 -7.52
CA THR A 569 38.60 -18.04 -6.83
C THR A 569 37.35 -17.95 -5.98
N LEU A 570 36.34 -18.75 -6.33
CA LEU A 570 35.15 -18.96 -5.53
C LEU A 570 35.43 -20.07 -4.51
N THR A 571 35.21 -19.77 -3.24
CA THR A 571 35.31 -20.72 -2.12
C THR A 571 33.94 -20.89 -1.48
N VAL A 572 33.49 -22.13 -1.35
CA VAL A 572 32.22 -22.49 -0.70
C VAL A 572 32.50 -23.55 0.35
N GLY A 573 32.49 -23.15 1.63
CA GLY A 573 33.04 -23.98 2.71
C GLY A 573 34.47 -24.40 2.42
N ASP A 574 34.71 -25.72 2.28
CA ASP A 574 36.03 -26.28 1.97
C ASP A 574 36.31 -26.44 0.46
N SER A 575 35.31 -26.21 -0.39
CA SER A 575 35.43 -26.37 -1.84
C SER A 575 35.93 -25.09 -2.50
N THR A 576 36.76 -25.20 -3.53
CA THR A 576 37.26 -24.06 -4.32
C THR A 576 37.08 -24.30 -5.81
N GLN A 577 36.84 -23.22 -6.55
CA GLN A 577 36.71 -23.19 -8.00
C GLN A 577 37.41 -21.93 -8.54
N GLU A 578 38.31 -22.11 -9.52
CA GLU A 578 38.86 -20.99 -10.28
C GLU A 578 37.90 -20.60 -11.41
N ILE A 579 37.71 -19.28 -11.59
CA ILE A 579 36.81 -18.67 -12.55
C ILE A 579 37.62 -17.64 -13.34
N THR A 580 37.64 -17.75 -14.66
CA THR A 580 38.29 -16.76 -15.54
C THR A 580 37.24 -16.14 -16.44
N MET A 581 37.11 -14.81 -16.36
CA MET A 581 36.18 -14.04 -17.17
C MET A 581 36.70 -13.92 -18.61
N SER A 582 35.77 -13.94 -19.58
CA SER A 582 36.05 -13.69 -21.01
C SER A 582 35.12 -12.61 -21.60
N GLY A 583 34.46 -11.87 -20.71
CA GLY A 583 33.42 -10.86 -20.96
C GLY A 583 32.81 -10.45 -19.61
N CYS A 584 31.79 -9.59 -19.62
CA CYS A 584 31.12 -9.17 -18.38
C CYS A 584 30.36 -10.33 -17.70
N ILE A 585 29.83 -11.29 -18.48
CA ILE A 585 28.98 -12.36 -17.94
C ILE A 585 29.75 -13.68 -17.98
N TYR A 586 29.92 -14.30 -16.80
CA TYR A 586 30.43 -15.66 -16.65
C TYR A 586 29.34 -16.59 -16.15
N GLY A 587 29.23 -17.74 -16.79
CA GLY A 587 28.18 -18.71 -16.52
C GLY A 587 26.85 -18.28 -17.13
N SER A 588 26.08 -19.26 -17.56
CA SER A 588 24.70 -19.08 -18.01
C SER A 588 23.79 -19.93 -17.15
N GLY A 589 22.56 -19.45 -16.96
CA GLY A 589 21.50 -20.27 -16.42
C GLY A 589 21.24 -21.51 -17.28
N MET A 590 20.54 -22.49 -16.72
CA MET A 590 19.87 -23.51 -17.53
C MET A 590 18.66 -22.83 -18.17
N SER A 591 18.87 -22.23 -19.36
CA SER A 591 17.78 -21.65 -20.15
C SER A 591 16.61 -22.64 -20.19
N GLY A 592 15.43 -22.18 -19.73
CA GLY A 592 14.17 -22.90 -19.57
C GLY A 592 13.53 -23.41 -20.87
N GLY A 593 14.32 -23.93 -21.79
CA GLY A 593 13.82 -24.70 -22.92
C GLY A 593 13.39 -26.08 -22.45
N PHE A 594 12.08 -26.31 -22.34
CA PHE A 594 11.50 -27.63 -22.55
C PHE A 594 11.84 -28.09 -23.98
N GLY A 595 13.05 -28.61 -24.18
CA GLY A 595 13.56 -28.98 -25.49
C GLY A 595 14.80 -29.86 -25.35
N GLY A 596 14.59 -31.17 -25.48
CA GLY A 596 15.67 -32.15 -25.47
C GLY A 596 16.78 -31.78 -26.47
N GLY A 597 17.99 -31.61 -25.95
CA GLY A 597 19.17 -31.23 -26.72
C GLY A 597 20.42 -31.82 -26.10
N GLN A 598 20.59 -33.12 -26.32
CA GLN A 598 21.77 -33.89 -25.92
C GLN A 598 23.05 -33.23 -26.44
N HIS A 599 23.99 -32.94 -25.53
CA HIS A 599 25.36 -32.57 -25.84
C HIS A 599 25.94 -33.51 -26.90
N GLY A 600 26.35 -32.93 -28.03
CA GLY A 600 27.05 -33.60 -29.12
C GLY A 600 28.43 -34.07 -28.67
N GLY A 601 28.53 -35.35 -28.31
CA GLY A 601 29.78 -36.06 -28.07
C GLY A 601 29.97 -37.19 -29.08
N ASN A 602 30.90 -36.96 -30.01
CA ASN A 602 31.40 -37.91 -31.00
C ASN A 602 31.83 -39.25 -30.37
N GLY A 603 31.27 -40.37 -30.82
CA GLY A 603 31.67 -41.70 -30.37
C GLY A 603 30.88 -42.82 -31.05
N GLY A 604 31.26 -43.18 -32.27
CA GLY A 604 30.68 -44.32 -32.97
C GLY A 604 31.14 -45.66 -32.39
N PHE A 605 30.19 -46.52 -32.01
CA PHE A 605 30.27 -47.99 -31.98
C PHE A 605 28.83 -48.49 -32.05
N GLY A 606 28.41 -49.26 -33.06
CA GLY A 606 28.66 -50.70 -33.10
C GLY A 606 27.38 -51.43 -32.68
N GLY A 607 26.68 -52.04 -33.66
CA GLY A 607 25.38 -52.69 -33.46
C GLY A 607 25.38 -53.83 -32.45
N GLY A 608 24.24 -54.01 -31.77
CA GLY A 608 24.03 -55.06 -30.79
C GLY A 608 22.54 -55.28 -30.52
N ASN A 609 22.09 -56.48 -30.85
CA ASN A 609 20.73 -56.98 -30.91
C ASN A 609 20.07 -57.23 -29.53
N ARG A 610 18.71 -57.22 -29.51
CA ARG A 610 17.74 -57.94 -28.62
C ARG A 610 17.17 -57.21 -27.37
N PRO A 611 16.02 -57.66 -26.82
CA PRO A 611 14.73 -58.01 -27.47
C PRO A 611 13.50 -57.48 -26.67
N GLY A 612 12.32 -57.54 -27.29
CA GLY A 612 11.06 -56.99 -26.76
C GLY A 612 10.52 -57.61 -25.45
N GLY A 613 9.76 -56.78 -24.74
CA GLY A 613 8.96 -57.12 -23.57
C GLY A 613 7.68 -56.29 -23.56
N ASN A 614 6.57 -56.99 -23.48
CA ASN A 614 5.18 -56.56 -23.68
C ASN A 614 4.56 -56.10 -22.35
N ASN A 615 3.94 -54.90 -22.27
CA ASN A 615 2.64 -54.73 -21.59
C ASN A 615 1.99 -53.35 -21.83
N PRO A 616 0.66 -53.27 -22.06
CA PRO A 616 -0.09 -52.04 -22.23
C PRO A 616 -0.84 -51.61 -20.95
N GLY A 617 -1.12 -50.33 -20.78
CA GLY A 617 -2.03 -49.83 -19.75
C GLY A 617 -2.16 -48.32 -19.76
N GLY A 618 -3.28 -47.82 -20.31
CA GLY A 618 -3.60 -46.40 -20.39
C GLY A 618 -4.08 -45.81 -19.06
N PHE A 619 -3.84 -44.52 -18.87
CA PHE A 619 -4.39 -43.70 -17.80
C PHE A 619 -5.55 -42.87 -18.34
N ALA A 620 -6.75 -43.13 -17.83
CA ALA A 620 -7.91 -42.26 -17.89
C ALA A 620 -8.23 -41.80 -16.46
N GLY A 621 -8.65 -40.53 -16.34
CA GLY A 621 -8.74 -39.78 -15.10
C GLY A 621 -9.77 -40.27 -14.07
N GLY A 622 -9.59 -39.78 -12.85
CA GLY A 622 -10.50 -39.97 -11.72
C GLY A 622 -10.32 -38.85 -10.69
N ASN A 623 -11.36 -38.03 -10.58
CA ASN A 623 -11.57 -36.98 -9.57
C ASN A 623 -11.57 -37.56 -8.14
N PRO A 624 -11.03 -36.88 -7.10
CA PRO A 624 -11.08 -37.39 -5.74
C PRO A 624 -12.46 -37.18 -5.07
N PRO A 625 -12.86 -38.06 -4.14
CA PRO A 625 -14.20 -38.06 -3.54
C PRO A 625 -14.36 -37.13 -2.35
N ASN A 626 -15.54 -36.50 -2.33
CA ASN A 626 -16.19 -35.76 -1.26
C ASN A 626 -16.34 -36.62 0.02
N MET A 627 -15.81 -36.16 1.16
CA MET A 627 -16.11 -36.73 2.47
C MET A 627 -16.91 -35.73 3.31
N ASN A 628 -18.20 -36.03 3.45
CA ASN A 628 -19.04 -35.51 4.52
C ASN A 628 -19.66 -36.71 5.25
N GLY A 629 -19.58 -36.71 6.58
CA GLY A 629 -20.33 -37.66 7.39
C GLY A 629 -19.80 -37.86 8.81
N GLY A 630 -20.59 -37.41 9.80
CA GLY A 630 -20.73 -38.18 11.05
C GLY A 630 -20.77 -37.38 12.35
N GLN A 631 -21.98 -36.98 12.75
CA GLN A 631 -22.35 -36.43 14.06
C GLN A 631 -22.17 -37.41 15.25
N THR A 632 -21.87 -36.80 16.41
CA THR A 632 -22.33 -37.09 17.80
C THR A 632 -21.97 -38.38 18.52
N ALA A 633 -21.31 -38.24 19.68
CA ALA A 633 -21.80 -38.77 20.97
C ALA A 633 -21.11 -38.08 22.17
N THR A 634 -21.92 -37.87 23.22
CA THR A 634 -21.75 -37.20 24.50
C THR A 634 -20.77 -37.84 25.50
N ALA A 635 -20.09 -37.01 26.30
CA ALA A 635 -20.10 -37.01 27.78
C ALA A 635 -19.65 -35.65 28.29
#